data_AF-A0A1R1YPB0-F1
#
_entry.id   AF-A0A1R1YPB0-F1
#
_cell.length_a   1.000
_cell.length_b   1.000
_cell.length_c   1.000
_cell.angle_alpha   90.00
_cell.angle_beta   90.00
_cell.angle_gamma   90.00
#
_symmetry.space_group_name_H-M   'P 1'
#
loop_
_entity.id
_entity.type
_entity.pdbx_description
1 polymer ?
#
loop_
_entity_poly.entity_id
_entity_poly.type
_entity_poly.pdbx_seq_one_letter_code
_entity_poly.pdbx_strand_id
1 'polypeptide(L)'
;MIEHTSRPAIKKRLSFGPVPKQVTKNELETGITLADLEMDINDQPGPFTATTSKISSERAQAVALSHATRKFGLNKEGFVVKSCDMTCELKSTFLVHLGHYISGLEAINDDLLIELDESGKILSISSNFYRSLKLDLSTTQSIFNEQYFCSIDGWISASTGSTASTAPTTSSSSFIAAPEALSKLSSYFGYILTPAELDAIAFAPTLNKNDVKCFAISNLPRFFAVNNTNVTITPAFLRSDTGVLIPVYEFEALQDDQLAHAYVSSTDGSILSLINWEN
;
A
#
# COMPACT_ATOMS: atom_id res chain seq x y z
N MET A 1 -21.31 -23.69 47.42
CA MET A 1 -20.31 -22.76 46.86
C MET A 1 -19.55 -23.52 45.80
N ILE A 2 -19.79 -23.22 44.52
CA ILE A 2 -19.05 -23.82 43.41
C ILE A 2 -18.07 -22.74 42.96
N GLU A 3 -16.78 -22.95 43.26
CA GLU A 3 -15.71 -22.06 42.82
C GLU A 3 -15.49 -22.24 41.31
N HIS A 4 -15.96 -21.27 40.54
CA HIS A 4 -15.58 -21.13 39.14
C HIS A 4 -14.12 -20.67 39.06
N THR A 5 -13.21 -21.63 38.89
CA THR A 5 -11.82 -21.36 38.53
C THR A 5 -11.77 -20.94 37.05
N SER A 6 -11.81 -19.63 36.84
CA SER A 6 -11.54 -19.00 35.55
C SER A 6 -10.11 -19.36 35.11
N ARG A 7 -9.97 -20.14 34.04
CA ARG A 7 -8.67 -20.40 33.43
C ARG A 7 -8.10 -19.08 32.89
N PRO A 8 -6.81 -18.77 33.12
CA PRO A 8 -6.19 -17.58 32.55
C PRO A 8 -6.18 -17.67 31.02
N ALA A 9 -6.67 -16.61 30.37
CA ALA A 9 -6.61 -16.49 28.92
C ALA A 9 -5.15 -16.54 28.46
N ILE A 10 -4.81 -17.52 27.62
CA ILE A 10 -3.50 -17.64 27.00
C ILE A 10 -3.38 -16.45 26.04
N LYS A 11 -2.57 -15.46 26.43
CA LYS A 11 -2.21 -14.32 25.57
C LYS A 11 -1.45 -14.88 24.37
N LYS A 12 -2.11 -14.94 23.22
CA LYS A 12 -1.43 -15.24 21.97
C LYS A 12 -0.52 -14.06 21.67
N ARG A 13 0.78 -14.33 21.60
CA ARG A 13 1.71 -13.39 20.95
C ARG A 13 1.21 -13.18 19.52
N LEU A 14 1.50 -12.03 18.93
CA LEU A 14 1.45 -11.82 17.48
C LEU A 14 2.39 -12.82 16.79
N SER A 15 2.00 -14.08 16.76
CA SER A 15 2.54 -15.09 15.89
C SER A 15 1.53 -15.12 14.76
N PHE A 16 1.83 -14.38 13.71
CA PHE A 16 1.27 -14.68 12.40
C PHE A 16 1.66 -16.14 12.17
N GLY A 17 0.66 -17.03 12.04
CA GLY A 17 0.91 -18.44 11.81
C GLY A 17 1.84 -18.63 10.60
N PRO A 18 2.34 -19.86 10.36
CA PRO A 18 3.20 -20.12 9.21
C PRO A 18 2.57 -19.51 7.95
N VAL A 19 3.39 -18.78 7.19
CA VAL A 19 2.99 -18.08 5.96
C VAL A 19 2.04 -18.98 5.16
N PRO A 20 0.84 -18.50 4.78
CA PRO A 20 -0.01 -19.25 3.86
C PRO A 20 0.85 -19.58 2.65
N LYS A 21 1.01 -20.88 2.34
CA LYS A 21 1.72 -21.28 1.12
C LYS A 21 1.14 -20.47 -0.01
N GLN A 22 1.98 -19.65 -0.66
CA GLN A 22 1.56 -18.87 -1.81
C GLN A 22 0.82 -19.84 -2.73
N VAL A 23 -0.47 -19.58 -2.95
CA VAL A 23 -1.26 -20.36 -3.90
C VAL A 23 -0.51 -20.22 -5.20
N THR A 24 -0.04 -21.35 -5.74
CA THR A 24 0.58 -21.41 -7.06
C THR A 24 -0.28 -20.61 -8.02
N LYS A 25 0.31 -19.57 -8.61
CA LYS A 25 -0.31 -18.69 -9.60
C LYS A 25 -1.18 -19.53 -10.54
N ASN A 26 -2.50 -19.46 -10.39
CA ASN A 26 -3.34 -19.78 -11.52
C ASN A 26 -3.10 -18.67 -12.53
N GLU A 27 -2.78 -19.05 -13.76
CA GLU A 27 -2.64 -18.18 -14.91
C GLU A 27 -3.93 -17.38 -15.09
N LEU A 28 -4.04 -16.23 -14.42
CA LEU A 28 -4.99 -15.20 -14.81
C LEU A 28 -4.48 -14.66 -16.15
N GLU A 29 -5.30 -14.92 -17.17
CA GLU A 29 -5.14 -14.55 -18.57
C GLU A 29 -4.32 -13.26 -18.75
N THR A 30 -3.07 -13.42 -19.20
CA THR A 30 -2.24 -12.35 -19.72
C THR A 30 -2.83 -11.87 -21.05
N GLY A 31 -3.88 -11.06 -20.97
CA GLY A 31 -4.52 -10.41 -22.12
C GLY A 31 -3.72 -9.23 -22.68
N ILE A 32 -2.40 -9.37 -22.83
CA ILE A 32 -1.56 -8.43 -23.59
C ILE A 32 -0.68 -9.29 -24.51
N THR A 33 -1.07 -9.38 -25.77
CA THR A 33 -0.28 -10.05 -26.80
C THR A 33 0.92 -9.20 -27.18
N LEU A 34 2.05 -9.83 -27.51
CA LEU A 34 3.25 -9.19 -28.08
C LEU A 34 2.95 -8.29 -29.30
N ALA A 35 1.80 -8.46 -29.96
CA ALA A 35 1.34 -7.63 -31.06
C ALA A 35 1.01 -6.17 -30.67
N ASP A 36 0.74 -5.87 -29.39
CA ASP A 36 0.47 -4.49 -28.93
C ASP A 36 1.75 -3.69 -28.61
N LEU A 37 2.94 -4.28 -28.83
CA LEU A 37 4.25 -3.65 -28.60
C LEU A 37 4.88 -3.06 -29.88
N GLU A 38 4.23 -3.20 -31.03
CA GLU A 38 4.66 -2.60 -32.30
C GLU A 38 3.81 -1.35 -32.63
N MET A 39 3.87 -0.33 -31.78
CA MET A 39 3.41 1.02 -32.13
C MET A 39 4.59 2.00 -32.14
N ASP A 40 4.99 2.34 -33.35
CA ASP A 40 5.75 3.50 -33.83
C ASP A 40 6.58 4.26 -32.77
N ILE A 41 7.87 3.88 -32.66
CA ILE A 41 8.91 4.72 -32.06
C ILE A 41 9.31 5.74 -33.13
N ASN A 42 8.53 6.80 -33.29
CA ASN A 42 8.87 7.96 -34.11
C ASN A 42 8.90 9.24 -33.26
N ASP A 43 9.77 9.22 -32.24
CA ASP A 43 10.38 10.44 -31.72
C ASP A 43 11.85 10.37 -32.12
N GLN A 44 12.27 11.20 -33.09
CA GLN A 44 13.66 11.32 -33.51
C GLN A 44 14.50 11.95 -32.38
N PRO A 45 15.52 11.26 -31.83
CA PRO A 45 16.72 11.94 -31.37
C PRO A 45 17.61 12.20 -32.60
N GLY A 46 18.34 13.31 -32.60
CA GLY A 46 19.39 13.57 -33.60
C GLY A 46 20.41 12.42 -33.68
N PRO A 47 21.33 12.43 -34.67
CA PRO A 47 22.21 11.30 -34.95
C PRO A 47 23.18 11.07 -33.78
N PHE A 48 22.77 10.22 -32.84
CA PHE A 48 23.63 9.68 -31.80
C PHE A 48 24.37 8.48 -32.37
N THR A 49 25.68 8.64 -32.53
CA THR A 49 26.61 7.52 -32.64
C THR A 49 26.34 6.53 -31.51
N ALA A 50 25.91 5.31 -31.86
CA ALA A 50 25.62 4.23 -30.93
C ALA A 50 26.92 3.69 -30.30
N THR A 51 27.49 4.44 -29.37
CA THR A 51 28.21 3.85 -28.25
C THR A 51 27.16 3.29 -27.31
N THR A 52 27.08 1.97 -27.21
CA THR A 52 26.23 1.22 -26.28
C THR A 52 26.68 1.49 -24.84
N SER A 53 26.40 2.67 -24.32
CA SER A 53 26.60 2.97 -22.91
C SER A 53 25.50 2.31 -22.11
N LYS A 54 25.88 1.44 -21.19
CA LYS A 54 24.97 0.87 -20.20
C LYS A 54 24.21 2.00 -19.50
N ILE A 55 22.90 1.88 -19.38
CA ILE A 55 22.10 2.88 -18.67
C ILE A 55 22.29 2.75 -17.16
N SER A 56 22.13 3.86 -16.43
CA SER A 56 22.12 3.84 -14.96
C SER A 56 20.74 3.49 -14.40
N SER A 57 20.65 3.19 -13.10
CA SER A 57 19.38 2.95 -12.41
C SER A 57 18.42 4.14 -12.52
N GLU A 58 18.92 5.38 -12.44
CA GLU A 58 18.11 6.60 -12.60
C GLU A 58 17.55 6.70 -14.01
N ARG A 59 18.34 6.31 -15.02
CA ARG A 59 17.89 6.28 -16.41
C ARG A 59 16.85 5.18 -16.62
N ALA A 60 17.01 4.00 -16.02
CA ALA A 60 16.02 2.92 -16.06
C ALA A 60 14.68 3.37 -15.47
N GLN A 61 14.71 4.02 -14.30
CA GLN A 61 13.53 4.59 -13.67
C GLN A 61 12.85 5.63 -14.58
N ALA A 62 13.62 6.53 -15.20
CA ALA A 62 13.07 7.53 -16.11
C ALA A 62 12.39 6.90 -17.34
N VAL A 63 12.96 5.83 -17.90
CA VAL A 63 12.34 5.09 -19.01
C VAL A 63 11.06 4.39 -18.56
N ALA A 64 11.09 3.72 -17.40
CA ALA A 64 9.93 3.05 -16.81
C ALA A 64 8.78 4.03 -16.53
N LEU A 65 9.06 5.17 -15.89
CA LEU A 65 8.08 6.22 -15.62
C LEU A 65 7.50 6.81 -16.92
N SER A 66 8.35 7.10 -17.90
CA SER A 66 7.90 7.60 -19.22
C SER A 66 7.00 6.59 -19.93
N HIS A 67 7.33 5.30 -19.85
CA HIS A 67 6.47 4.25 -20.38
C HIS A 67 5.14 4.16 -19.63
N ALA A 68 5.17 4.18 -18.30
CA ALA A 68 3.98 4.13 -17.46
C ALA A 68 3.03 5.31 -17.75
N THR A 69 3.55 6.54 -17.82
CA THR A 69 2.76 7.73 -18.16
C THR A 69 2.12 7.60 -19.55
N ARG A 70 2.88 7.18 -20.56
CA ARG A 70 2.36 7.07 -21.94
C ARG A 70 1.34 5.94 -22.10
N LYS A 71 1.60 4.77 -21.53
CA LYS A 71 0.77 3.57 -21.75
C LYS A 71 -0.48 3.53 -20.86
N PHE A 72 -0.40 4.08 -19.65
CA PHE A 72 -1.48 4.02 -18.68
C PHE A 72 -2.22 5.36 -18.54
N GLY A 73 -1.72 6.44 -19.16
CA GLY A 73 -2.37 7.75 -19.14
C GLY A 73 -2.41 8.40 -17.75
N LEU A 74 -1.64 7.88 -16.80
CA LEU A 74 -1.59 8.38 -15.43
C LEU A 74 -0.48 9.44 -15.31
N ASN A 75 -0.76 10.51 -14.56
CA ASN A 75 0.18 11.58 -14.28
C ASN A 75 1.23 11.12 -13.24
N LYS A 76 2.23 11.95 -12.96
CA LYS A 76 3.28 11.65 -11.96
C LYS A 76 2.76 11.46 -10.53
N GLU A 77 1.53 11.89 -10.26
CA GLU A 77 0.87 11.72 -8.96
C GLU A 77 0.22 10.33 -8.84
N GLY A 78 0.06 9.61 -9.96
CA GLY A 78 -0.48 8.26 -10.01
C GLY A 78 0.55 7.16 -9.76
N PHE A 79 1.85 7.46 -9.77
CA PHE A 79 2.90 6.44 -9.56
C PHE A 79 4.09 6.95 -8.77
N VAL A 80 4.66 6.07 -7.94
CA VAL A 80 5.96 6.27 -7.29
C VAL A 80 6.85 5.06 -7.60
N VAL A 81 8.13 5.31 -7.86
CA VAL A 81 9.13 4.24 -7.97
C VAL A 81 9.37 3.66 -6.57
N LYS A 82 9.01 2.40 -6.36
CA LYS A 82 9.25 1.67 -5.11
C LYS A 82 10.68 1.13 -5.03
N SER A 83 11.16 0.56 -6.12
CA SER A 83 12.54 0.06 -6.23
C SER A 83 13.02 0.06 -7.68
N CYS A 84 14.34 0.00 -7.84
CA CYS A 84 15.02 -0.18 -9.11
C CYS A 84 16.22 -1.08 -8.87
N ASP A 85 16.01 -2.38 -9.07
CA ASP A 85 16.98 -3.41 -8.76
C ASP A 85 17.69 -3.84 -10.04
N MET A 86 19.01 -4.05 -9.98
CA MET A 86 19.80 -4.53 -11.12
C MET A 86 20.16 -6.00 -10.90
N THR A 87 19.89 -6.86 -11.89
CA THR A 87 20.29 -8.25 -11.82
C THR A 87 21.80 -8.40 -11.98
N CYS A 88 22.40 -9.29 -11.17
CA CYS A 88 23.85 -9.57 -11.18
C CYS A 88 24.29 -10.51 -12.31
N GLU A 89 23.44 -10.76 -13.31
CA GLU A 89 23.71 -11.73 -14.37
C GLU A 89 24.61 -11.16 -15.48
N LEU A 90 25.13 -12.04 -16.34
CA LEU A 90 25.97 -11.70 -17.50
C LEU A 90 25.32 -10.65 -18.43
N LYS A 91 23.98 -10.57 -18.42
CA LYS A 91 23.20 -9.49 -19.01
C LYS A 91 22.47 -8.77 -17.88
N SER A 92 22.97 -7.61 -17.48
CA SER A 92 22.34 -6.80 -16.45
C SER A 92 20.99 -6.33 -16.96
N THR A 93 19.94 -6.68 -16.23
CA THR A 93 18.59 -6.15 -16.42
C THR A 93 18.24 -5.27 -15.24
N PHE A 94 17.40 -4.27 -15.47
CA PHE A 94 16.82 -3.42 -14.45
C PHE A 94 15.38 -3.83 -14.21
N LEU A 95 15.03 -4.13 -12.96
CA LEU A 95 13.70 -4.41 -12.47
C LEU A 95 13.18 -3.16 -11.77
N VAL A 96 12.32 -2.40 -12.45
CA VAL A 96 11.73 -1.18 -11.90
C VAL A 96 10.33 -1.48 -11.40
N HIS A 97 10.13 -1.36 -10.09
CA HIS A 97 8.83 -1.50 -9.43
C HIS A 97 8.19 -0.14 -9.24
N LEU A 98 6.99 0.04 -9.77
CA LEU A 98 6.17 1.24 -9.59
C LEU A 98 4.94 0.89 -8.75
N GLY A 99 4.71 1.64 -7.68
CA GLY A 99 3.47 1.58 -6.90
C GLY A 99 2.41 2.51 -7.46
N HIS A 100 1.14 2.11 -7.41
CA HIS A 100 0.01 2.92 -7.83
C HIS A 100 -0.48 3.82 -6.69
N TYR A 101 -0.72 5.09 -6.99
CA TYR A 101 -1.26 6.08 -6.07
C TYR A 101 -2.58 6.62 -6.60
N ILE A 102 -3.59 6.65 -5.73
CA ILE A 102 -4.94 7.12 -6.05
C ILE A 102 -5.28 8.20 -5.03
N SER A 103 -5.45 9.43 -5.50
CA SER A 103 -5.71 10.59 -4.64
C SER A 103 -4.68 10.75 -3.50
N GLY A 104 -3.41 10.49 -3.80
CA GLY A 104 -2.31 10.61 -2.84
C GLY A 104 -2.16 9.44 -1.85
N LEU A 105 -3.00 8.41 -1.95
CA LEU A 105 -2.89 7.19 -1.15
C LEU A 105 -2.38 6.02 -1.99
N GLU A 106 -1.54 5.20 -1.41
CA GLU A 106 -1.00 4.02 -2.08
C GLU A 106 -2.07 2.93 -2.22
N ALA A 107 -2.16 2.30 -3.39
CA ALA A 107 -2.84 1.02 -3.58
C ALA A 107 -1.81 -0.11 -3.39
N ILE A 108 -1.78 -0.68 -2.18
CA ILE A 108 -0.64 -1.45 -1.65
C ILE A 108 -0.29 -2.68 -2.50
N ASN A 109 -1.29 -3.37 -3.03
CA ASN A 109 -1.13 -4.58 -3.84
C ASN A 109 -1.31 -4.33 -5.35
N ASP A 110 -1.19 -3.07 -5.77
CA ASP A 110 -1.24 -2.63 -7.15
C ASP A 110 0.14 -2.12 -7.59
N ASP A 111 0.93 -3.04 -8.13
CA ASP A 111 2.27 -2.75 -8.63
C ASP A 111 2.38 -2.96 -10.15
N LEU A 112 3.31 -2.23 -10.75
CA LEU A 112 3.78 -2.41 -12.11
C LEU A 112 5.28 -2.67 -12.08
N LEU A 113 5.66 -3.83 -12.59
CA LEU A 113 7.03 -4.21 -12.80
C LEU A 113 7.36 -3.99 -14.27
N ILE A 114 8.40 -3.20 -14.53
CA ILE A 114 8.97 -3.01 -15.87
C ILE A 114 10.41 -3.53 -15.83
N GLU A 115 10.69 -4.50 -16.70
CA GLU A 115 12.03 -5.03 -16.89
C GLU A 115 12.69 -4.35 -18.10
N LEU A 116 13.91 -3.87 -17.93
CA LEU A 116 14.70 -3.24 -18.98
C LEU A 116 16.05 -3.93 -19.14
N ASP A 117 16.58 -3.98 -20.36
CA ASP A 117 17.96 -4.40 -20.58
C ASP A 117 18.96 -3.27 -20.25
N GLU A 118 20.25 -3.58 -20.33
CA GLU A 118 21.33 -2.62 -20.08
C GLU A 118 21.34 -1.41 -21.03
N SER A 119 20.60 -1.45 -22.15
CA SER A 119 20.44 -0.32 -23.06
C SER A 119 19.21 0.55 -22.76
N GLY A 120 18.36 0.11 -21.83
CA GLY A 120 17.08 0.73 -21.50
C GLY A 120 15.94 0.32 -22.42
N LYS A 121 16.09 -0.75 -23.19
CA LYS A 121 14.98 -1.34 -23.93
C LYS A 121 14.12 -2.14 -22.96
N ILE A 122 12.81 -1.93 -23.00
CA ILE A 122 11.86 -2.70 -22.21
C ILE A 122 11.80 -4.13 -22.74
N LEU A 123 12.08 -5.10 -21.86
CA LEU A 123 12.03 -6.52 -22.15
C LEU A 123 10.66 -7.10 -21.82
N SER A 124 10.12 -6.74 -20.65
CA SER A 124 8.86 -7.27 -20.16
C SER A 124 8.14 -6.24 -19.29
N ILE A 125 6.81 -6.42 -19.17
CA ILE A 125 5.95 -5.60 -18.31
C ILE A 125 4.96 -6.53 -17.63
N SER A 126 4.92 -6.50 -16.31
CA SER A 126 3.92 -7.19 -15.50
C SER A 126 3.15 -6.16 -14.68
N SER A 127 1.83 -6.15 -14.79
CA SER A 127 0.98 -5.13 -14.17
C SER A 127 -0.14 -5.79 -13.40
N ASN A 128 -0.21 -5.47 -12.11
CA ASN A 128 -1.37 -5.74 -11.27
C ASN A 128 -2.17 -4.47 -11.00
N PHE A 129 -1.85 -3.34 -11.65
CA PHE A 129 -2.57 -2.10 -11.44
C PHE A 129 -4.06 -2.28 -11.63
N TYR A 130 -4.83 -1.66 -10.73
CA TYR A 130 -6.22 -1.36 -10.94
C TYR A 130 -6.36 -0.53 -12.20
N ARG A 131 -6.54 -1.23 -13.31
CA ARG A 131 -7.09 -0.65 -14.52
C ARG A 131 -8.58 -0.65 -14.27
N SER A 132 -9.12 0.54 -14.13
CA SER A 132 -10.46 0.81 -14.62
C SER A 132 -10.55 0.33 -16.09
N LEU A 133 -10.73 -0.96 -16.31
CA LEU A 133 -11.13 -1.51 -17.60
C LEU A 133 -12.58 -1.10 -17.76
N LYS A 134 -12.80 0.11 -18.28
CA LYS A 134 -14.12 0.70 -18.46
C LYS A 134 -14.94 0.66 -17.17
N LEU A 135 -14.57 1.53 -16.23
CA LEU A 135 -15.42 1.94 -15.13
C LEU A 135 -16.85 2.18 -15.63
N ASP A 136 -17.74 1.21 -15.40
CA ASP A 136 -19.18 1.42 -15.49
C ASP A 136 -19.48 2.60 -14.57
N LEU A 137 -19.96 3.71 -15.15
CA LEU A 137 -20.11 5.01 -14.47
C LEU A 137 -20.87 4.89 -13.15
N SER A 138 -21.74 3.89 -12.99
CA SER A 138 -22.43 3.58 -11.73
C SER A 138 -21.50 3.03 -10.64
N THR A 139 -20.53 2.19 -10.98
CA THR A 139 -19.55 1.63 -10.04
C THR A 139 -18.48 2.68 -9.73
N THR A 140 -18.12 3.50 -10.71
CA THR A 140 -17.27 4.68 -10.52
C THR A 140 -17.90 5.70 -9.60
N GLN A 141 -19.19 6.01 -9.75
CA GLN A 141 -19.85 6.95 -8.85
C GLN A 141 -19.98 6.43 -7.43
N SER A 142 -19.86 5.11 -7.22
CA SER A 142 -19.81 4.50 -5.88
C SER A 142 -18.40 4.52 -5.27
N ILE A 143 -17.36 4.25 -6.06
CA ILE A 143 -15.95 4.19 -5.59
C ILE A 143 -15.31 5.58 -5.59
N PHE A 144 -15.70 6.41 -6.56
CA PHE A 144 -15.34 7.81 -6.77
C PHE A 144 -16.52 8.73 -6.46
N ASN A 145 -17.33 8.38 -5.46
CA ASN A 145 -18.30 9.33 -4.93
C ASN A 145 -17.52 10.56 -4.45
N GLU A 146 -17.83 11.76 -4.94
CA GLU A 146 -17.18 12.99 -4.46
C GLU A 146 -17.34 13.12 -2.94
N GLN A 147 -18.43 12.63 -2.34
CA GLN A 147 -18.58 12.54 -0.88
C GLN A 147 -17.61 11.54 -0.24
N TYR A 148 -17.25 10.46 -0.94
CA TYR A 148 -16.24 9.49 -0.51
C TYR A 148 -14.83 10.09 -0.57
N PHE A 149 -14.50 10.93 -1.57
CA PHE A 149 -13.21 11.64 -1.57
C PHE A 149 -13.17 12.84 -0.64
N CYS A 150 -14.23 13.63 -0.52
CA CYS A 150 -14.33 14.68 0.50
C CYS A 150 -14.27 14.07 1.91
N SER A 151 -14.81 12.87 2.11
CA SER A 151 -14.62 12.12 3.34
C SER A 151 -13.23 11.50 3.46
N ILE A 152 -12.53 11.17 2.37
CA ILE A 152 -11.10 10.78 2.41
C ILE A 152 -10.21 11.97 2.79
N ASP A 153 -10.39 13.15 2.19
CA ASP A 153 -9.64 14.35 2.57
C ASP A 153 -9.96 14.76 4.01
N GLY A 154 -11.23 14.68 4.39
CA GLY A 154 -11.69 14.82 5.77
C GLY A 154 -11.11 13.75 6.69
N TRP A 155 -10.98 12.51 6.23
CA TRP A 155 -10.42 11.37 6.96
C TRP A 155 -8.92 11.50 7.13
N ILE A 156 -8.17 11.90 6.10
CA ILE A 156 -6.75 12.22 6.16
C ILE A 156 -6.55 13.41 7.10
N SER A 157 -7.38 14.46 7.02
CA SER A 157 -7.27 15.65 7.87
C SER A 157 -7.64 15.38 9.33
N ALA A 158 -8.71 14.62 9.57
CA ALA A 158 -9.18 14.21 10.90
C ALA A 158 -8.26 13.18 11.54
N SER A 159 -7.68 12.28 10.73
CA SER A 159 -6.59 11.42 11.18
C SER A 159 -5.41 12.31 11.55
N THR A 160 -4.82 13.06 10.63
CA THR A 160 -3.56 13.78 10.86
C THR A 160 -3.61 14.95 11.85
N GLY A 161 -4.73 15.21 12.53
CA GLY A 161 -4.86 16.22 13.57
C GLY A 161 -4.61 17.64 13.07
N SER A 162 -4.75 17.89 11.76
CA SER A 162 -4.45 19.19 11.18
C SER A 162 -5.52 20.20 11.60
N THR A 163 -5.21 21.00 12.62
CA THR A 163 -6.07 22.07 13.17
C THR A 163 -6.14 23.32 12.27
N ALA A 164 -6.15 23.15 10.96
CA ALA A 164 -6.41 24.26 10.04
C ALA A 164 -7.93 24.48 9.92
N SER A 165 -8.42 25.30 10.84
CA SER A 165 -9.78 25.81 10.99
C SER A 165 -10.46 26.23 9.68
N THR A 166 -11.58 25.60 9.34
CA THR A 166 -12.81 26.28 8.86
C THR A 166 -14.01 25.37 9.15
N ALA A 167 -14.93 25.84 10.00
CA ALA A 167 -16.28 25.32 10.34
C ALA A 167 -16.54 23.77 10.34
N PRO A 168 -17.11 23.20 11.42
CA PRO A 168 -17.46 21.78 11.44
C PRO A 168 -18.65 21.53 10.52
N THR A 169 -18.39 21.18 9.26
CA THR A 169 -19.37 20.41 8.50
C THR A 169 -19.47 19.06 9.19
N THR A 170 -20.61 18.83 9.83
CA THR A 170 -21.06 17.59 10.47
C THR A 170 -21.31 16.48 9.44
N SER A 171 -20.38 16.29 8.52
CA SER A 171 -20.32 15.10 7.68
C SER A 171 -19.75 13.98 8.55
N SER A 172 -20.64 13.15 9.08
CA SER A 172 -20.26 11.87 9.71
C SER A 172 -19.45 11.09 8.68
N SER A 173 -18.13 11.06 8.85
CA SER A 173 -17.26 10.23 8.01
C SER A 173 -17.76 8.79 8.06
N SER A 174 -17.86 8.13 6.91
CA SER A 174 -18.14 6.69 6.83
C SER A 174 -16.95 5.83 7.27
N PHE A 175 -15.84 6.45 7.65
CA PHE A 175 -14.62 5.78 8.10
C PHE A 175 -14.46 5.84 9.61
N ILE A 176 -14.05 4.72 10.19
CA ILE A 176 -13.60 4.65 11.58
C ILE A 176 -12.29 5.42 11.75
N ALA A 177 -12.05 5.91 12.96
CA ALA A 177 -10.80 6.60 13.28
C ALA A 177 -9.65 5.59 13.53
N ALA A 178 -8.40 6.03 13.39
CA ALA A 178 -7.23 5.19 13.60
C ALA A 178 -7.17 4.52 15.00
N PRO A 179 -7.54 5.18 16.12
CA PRO A 179 -7.63 4.51 17.42
C PRO A 179 -8.68 3.39 17.46
N GLU A 180 -9.79 3.56 16.75
CA GLU A 180 -10.82 2.52 16.64
C GLU A 180 -10.31 1.34 15.81
N ALA A 181 -9.65 1.59 14.67
CA ALA A 181 -9.02 0.55 13.87
C ALA A 181 -7.96 -0.24 14.67
N LEU A 182 -7.14 0.45 15.47
CA LEU A 182 -6.18 -0.18 16.38
C LEU A 182 -6.88 -1.05 17.44
N SER A 183 -8.00 -0.59 17.99
CA SER A 183 -8.81 -1.36 18.94
C SER A 183 -9.40 -2.63 18.31
N LYS A 184 -9.83 -2.55 17.05
CA LYS A 184 -10.32 -3.72 16.27
C LYS A 184 -9.19 -4.71 16.01
N LEU A 185 -8.02 -4.22 15.59
CA LEU A 185 -6.82 -5.04 15.41
C LEU A 185 -6.40 -5.72 16.72
N SER A 186 -6.39 -4.97 17.83
CA SER A 186 -6.14 -5.49 19.17
C SER A 186 -7.04 -6.68 19.50
N SER A 187 -8.35 -6.47 19.29
CA SER A 187 -9.39 -7.42 19.63
C SER A 187 -9.27 -8.70 18.80
N TYR A 188 -8.88 -8.59 17.53
CA TYR A 188 -8.58 -9.72 16.67
C TYR A 188 -7.48 -10.63 17.25
N PHE A 189 -6.46 -10.04 17.87
CA PHE A 189 -5.41 -10.79 18.56
C PHE A 189 -5.79 -11.28 19.97
N GLY A 190 -7.04 -11.07 20.38
CA GLY A 190 -7.54 -11.48 21.69
C GLY A 190 -7.13 -10.54 22.84
N TYR A 191 -6.71 -9.30 22.52
CA TYR A 191 -6.45 -8.26 23.51
C TYR A 191 -7.48 -7.15 23.39
N ILE A 192 -8.20 -6.86 24.46
CA ILE A 192 -9.13 -5.72 24.48
C ILE A 192 -8.41 -4.55 25.13
N LEU A 193 -8.08 -3.53 24.35
CA LEU A 193 -7.54 -2.28 24.89
C LEU A 193 -8.59 -1.63 25.79
N THR A 194 -8.22 -1.35 27.03
CA THR A 194 -9.06 -0.57 27.93
C THR A 194 -9.10 0.90 27.48
N PRO A 195 -10.15 1.67 27.85
CA PRO A 195 -10.20 3.10 27.55
C PRO A 195 -8.95 3.86 28.03
N ALA A 196 -8.46 3.55 29.24
CA ALA A 196 -7.26 4.18 29.78
C ALA A 196 -5.98 3.84 28.98
N GLU A 197 -5.89 2.65 28.38
CA GLU A 197 -4.77 2.30 27.50
C GLU A 197 -4.88 3.01 26.15
N LEU A 198 -6.09 3.09 25.57
CA LEU A 198 -6.33 3.86 24.35
C LEU A 198 -5.96 5.33 24.53
N ASP A 199 -6.34 5.93 25.66
CA ASP A 199 -6.03 7.33 25.98
C ASP A 199 -4.53 7.57 26.21
N ALA A 200 -3.78 6.54 26.63
CA ALA A 200 -2.33 6.61 26.84
C ALA A 200 -1.51 6.44 25.55
N ILE A 201 -2.11 5.86 24.50
CA ILE A 201 -1.47 5.67 23.20
C ILE A 201 -1.40 7.02 22.49
N ALA A 202 -0.19 7.42 22.12
CA ALA A 202 0.04 8.69 21.46
C ALA A 202 0.16 8.49 19.94
N PHE A 203 -0.66 9.24 19.20
CA PHE A 203 -0.67 9.29 17.73
C PHE A 203 -0.01 10.59 17.29
N ALA A 204 1.24 10.52 16.84
CA ALA A 204 1.98 11.67 16.35
C ALA A 204 1.88 11.73 14.81
N PRO A 205 1.31 12.79 14.22
CA PRO A 205 1.28 12.95 12.77
C PRO A 205 2.70 12.99 12.18
N THR A 206 2.92 12.28 11.08
CA THR A 206 4.22 12.22 10.39
C THR A 206 4.03 11.96 8.88
N LEU A 207 5.12 11.89 8.14
CA LEU A 207 5.17 11.37 6.77
C LEU A 207 5.89 10.02 6.77
N ASN A 208 5.46 9.09 5.91
CA ASN A 208 6.19 7.85 5.66
C ASN A 208 7.30 8.07 4.61
N LYS A 209 8.03 7.00 4.25
CA LYS A 209 9.11 7.04 3.25
C LYS A 209 8.68 7.51 1.85
N ASN A 210 7.38 7.48 1.57
CA ASN A 210 6.77 7.88 0.29
C ASN A 210 6.05 9.24 0.41
N ASP A 211 6.37 10.05 1.42
CA ASP A 211 5.75 11.35 1.71
C ASP A 211 4.23 11.30 1.95
N VAL A 212 3.68 10.12 2.28
CA VAL A 212 2.27 9.96 2.62
C VAL A 212 2.05 10.33 4.08
N LYS A 213 1.05 11.16 4.34
CA LYS A 213 0.64 11.51 5.71
C LYS A 213 0.15 10.29 6.46
N CYS A 214 0.72 10.05 7.62
CA CYS A 214 0.44 8.89 8.47
C CYS A 214 0.60 9.27 9.95
N PHE A 215 0.49 8.28 10.83
CA PHE A 215 0.82 8.44 12.24
C PHE A 215 1.98 7.55 12.64
N ALA A 216 2.90 8.09 13.43
CA ALA A 216 3.74 7.30 14.31
C ALA A 216 3.00 7.07 15.64
N ILE A 217 2.84 5.81 16.03
CA ILE A 217 2.24 5.43 17.30
C ILE A 217 3.32 5.14 18.33
N SER A 218 3.14 5.65 19.54
CA SER A 218 3.97 5.32 20.70
C SER A 218 3.11 4.93 21.91
N ASN A 219 3.76 4.38 22.95
CA ASN A 219 3.10 3.84 24.16
C ASN A 219 2.13 2.68 23.89
N LEU A 220 2.34 1.94 22.80
CA LEU A 220 1.61 0.71 22.56
C LEU A 220 1.96 -0.33 23.62
N PRO A 221 0.98 -1.15 24.07
CA PRO A 221 1.28 -2.33 24.84
C PRO A 221 2.32 -3.22 24.12
N ARG A 222 3.23 -3.82 24.90
CA ARG A 222 4.36 -4.64 24.39
C ARG A 222 3.96 -5.81 23.48
N PHE A 223 2.69 -6.20 23.47
CA PHE A 223 2.24 -7.26 22.58
C PHE A 223 2.13 -6.82 21.12
N PHE A 224 2.02 -5.51 20.85
CA PHE A 224 1.99 -4.94 19.49
C PHE A 224 3.37 -4.66 18.92
N ALA A 225 4.27 -4.17 19.76
CA ALA A 225 5.60 -3.73 19.36
C ALA A 225 6.62 -4.09 20.44
N VAL A 226 7.72 -4.70 20.03
CA VAL A 226 8.83 -5.01 20.94
C VAL A 226 9.66 -3.75 21.13
N ASN A 227 10.08 -3.45 22.37
CA ASN A 227 10.95 -2.30 22.70
C ASN A 227 10.38 -0.91 22.34
N ASN A 228 9.04 -0.75 22.30
CA ASN A 228 8.40 0.50 21.87
C ASN A 228 8.87 0.95 20.48
N THR A 229 9.15 0.01 19.56
CA THR A 229 9.38 0.35 18.16
C THR A 229 8.19 1.15 17.63
N ASN A 230 8.49 2.17 16.84
CA ASN A 230 7.47 3.02 16.25
C ASN A 230 6.63 2.17 15.29
N VAL A 231 5.35 1.99 15.61
CA VAL A 231 4.37 1.46 14.68
C VAL A 231 3.88 2.61 13.84
N THR A 232 3.76 2.44 12.53
CA THR A 232 3.11 3.44 11.68
C THR A 232 1.69 3.00 11.32
N ILE A 233 0.76 3.96 11.28
CA ILE A 233 -0.56 3.78 10.68
C ILE A 233 -0.66 4.64 9.45
N THR A 234 -0.73 4.02 8.28
CA THR A 234 -0.82 4.71 7.00
C THR A 234 -2.20 4.45 6.36
N PRO A 235 -2.97 5.49 6.01
CA PRO A 235 -4.16 5.31 5.18
C PRO A 235 -3.73 4.86 3.78
N ALA A 236 -4.42 3.86 3.23
CA ALA A 236 -4.09 3.28 1.93
C ALA A 236 -5.31 2.61 1.28
N PHE A 237 -5.12 2.04 0.10
CA PHE A 237 -6.08 1.16 -0.56
C PHE A 237 -5.52 -0.26 -0.66
N LEU A 238 -6.41 -1.24 -0.47
CA LEU A 238 -6.15 -2.65 -0.72
C LEU A 238 -7.15 -3.14 -1.76
N ARG A 239 -6.68 -3.69 -2.88
CA ARG A 239 -7.55 -4.29 -3.88
C ARG A 239 -7.97 -5.69 -3.44
N SER A 240 -9.27 -5.95 -3.41
CA SER A 240 -9.83 -7.28 -3.15
C SER A 240 -9.56 -8.26 -4.29
N ASP A 241 -9.86 -9.54 -4.06
CA ASP A 241 -9.88 -10.59 -5.07
C ASP A 241 -10.90 -10.33 -6.20
N THR A 242 -11.99 -9.62 -5.89
CA THR A 242 -12.97 -9.15 -6.89
C THR A 242 -12.50 -7.90 -7.65
N GLY A 243 -11.29 -7.41 -7.38
CA GLY A 243 -10.71 -6.24 -8.02
C GLY A 243 -11.21 -4.89 -7.48
N VAL A 244 -11.97 -4.87 -6.38
CA VAL A 244 -12.51 -3.63 -5.79
C VAL A 244 -11.47 -3.02 -4.85
N LEU A 245 -11.29 -1.70 -4.92
CA LEU A 245 -10.42 -0.99 -3.99
C LEU A 245 -11.13 -0.75 -2.66
N ILE A 246 -10.55 -1.26 -1.58
CA ILE A 246 -11.03 -1.12 -0.21
C ILE A 246 -10.12 -0.15 0.53
N PRO A 247 -10.65 0.89 1.17
CA PRO A 247 -9.85 1.81 1.97
C PRO A 247 -9.44 1.10 3.28
N VAL A 248 -8.17 1.21 3.63
CA VAL A 248 -7.59 0.52 4.78
C VAL A 248 -6.69 1.44 5.58
N TYR A 249 -6.49 1.06 6.83
CA TYR A 249 -5.33 1.43 7.62
C TYR A 249 -4.31 0.30 7.54
N GLU A 250 -3.14 0.61 6.99
CA GLU A 250 -1.96 -0.24 7.11
C GLU A 250 -1.25 0.05 8.43
N PHE A 251 -1.06 -0.99 9.23
CA PHE A 251 -0.24 -0.97 10.44
C PHE A 251 1.08 -1.65 10.13
N GLU A 252 2.18 -0.90 10.15
CA GLU A 252 3.54 -1.44 9.98
C GLU A 252 4.23 -1.46 11.35
N ALA A 253 4.69 -2.64 11.77
CA ALA A 253 5.34 -2.83 13.06
C ALA A 253 6.56 -3.76 12.94
N LEU A 254 7.65 -3.41 13.62
CA LEU A 254 8.79 -4.32 13.78
C LEU A 254 8.59 -5.17 15.05
N GLN A 255 8.55 -6.48 14.89
CA GLN A 255 8.38 -7.43 15.97
C GLN A 255 9.38 -8.58 15.82
N ASP A 256 10.20 -8.80 16.86
CA ASP A 256 11.19 -9.89 16.87
C ASP A 256 12.09 -9.89 15.61
N ASP A 257 12.53 -8.70 15.19
CA ASP A 257 13.33 -8.46 13.98
C ASP A 257 12.62 -8.83 12.65
N GLN A 258 11.31 -9.05 12.69
CA GLN A 258 10.45 -9.26 11.52
C GLN A 258 9.53 -8.05 11.30
N LEU A 259 9.36 -7.67 10.03
CA LEU A 259 8.46 -6.58 9.66
C LEU A 259 7.06 -7.16 9.44
N ALA A 260 6.10 -6.71 10.23
CA ALA A 260 4.71 -7.11 10.14
C ALA A 260 3.85 -5.98 9.59
N HIS A 261 2.94 -6.34 8.68
CA HIS A 261 1.91 -5.46 8.15
C HIS A 261 0.53 -6.02 8.48
N ALA A 262 -0.37 -5.18 8.98
CA ALA A 262 -1.78 -5.51 9.12
C ALA A 262 -2.64 -4.51 8.37
N TYR A 263 -3.61 -5.00 7.61
CA TYR A 263 -4.51 -4.17 6.80
C TYR A 263 -5.92 -4.26 7.38
N VAL A 264 -6.37 -3.15 7.96
CA VAL A 264 -7.65 -3.04 8.63
C VAL A 264 -8.56 -2.15 7.80
N SER A 265 -9.74 -2.64 7.44
CA SER A 265 -10.76 -1.87 6.73
C SER A 265 -11.08 -0.58 7.49
N SER A 266 -10.99 0.55 6.80
CA SER A 266 -11.32 1.84 7.41
C SER A 266 -12.83 2.06 7.53
N THR A 267 -13.69 1.21 6.96
CA THR A 267 -15.15 1.36 7.05
C THR A 267 -15.75 0.66 8.27
N ASP A 268 -15.28 -0.53 8.61
CA ASP A 268 -15.88 -1.39 9.65
C ASP A 268 -14.88 -2.00 10.63
N GLY A 269 -13.57 -1.83 10.37
CA GLY A 269 -12.51 -2.38 11.20
C GLY A 269 -12.26 -3.87 11.00
N SER A 270 -12.81 -4.48 9.94
CA SER A 270 -12.49 -5.87 9.58
C SER A 270 -10.99 -6.01 9.22
N ILE A 271 -10.39 -7.14 9.60
CA ILE A 271 -8.99 -7.44 9.30
C ILE A 271 -8.94 -8.15 7.95
N LEU A 272 -8.38 -7.48 6.95
CA LEU A 272 -8.40 -7.97 5.57
C LEU A 272 -7.16 -8.79 5.20
N SER A 273 -6.01 -8.42 5.76
CA SER A 273 -4.75 -9.12 5.51
C SER A 273 -3.76 -8.90 6.64
N LEU A 274 -2.94 -9.91 6.90
CA LEU A 274 -1.83 -9.90 7.85
C LEU A 274 -0.61 -10.50 7.14
N ILE A 275 0.47 -9.75 7.02
CA ILE A 275 1.70 -10.15 6.34
C ILE A 275 2.84 -10.06 7.34
N ASN A 276 3.66 -11.11 7.41
CA ASN A 276 4.88 -11.11 8.18
C ASN A 276 6.05 -11.40 7.24
N TRP A 277 6.98 -10.45 7.15
CA TRP A 277 8.18 -10.59 6.35
C TRP A 277 9.26 -11.24 7.21
N GLU A 278 9.55 -12.50 6.93
CA GLU A 278 10.74 -13.17 7.45
C GLU A 278 11.97 -12.62 6.70
N ASN A 279 12.95 -12.10 7.44
CA ASN A 279 14.27 -11.74 6.92
C ASN A 279 15.11 -12.99 6.62
#